data_AF-A0A5J9VH12-F1
#
_entry.id   AF-A0A5J9VH12-F1
#
_cell.length_a   1.000
_cell.length_b   1.000
_cell.length_c   1.000
_cell.angle_alpha   90.00
_cell.angle_beta   90.00
_cell.angle_gamma   90.00
#
_symmetry.space_group_name_H-M   'P 1'
#
loop_
_entity.id
_entity.type
_entity.pdbx_description
1 polymer ?
#
loop_
_entity_poly.entity_id
_entity_poly.type
_entity_poly.pdbx_seq_one_letter_code
_entity_poly.pdbx_strand_id
1 'polypeptide(L)'
;MYMGQSLADSTLPVGTPLPMIRGEDANAANIPTANSSLCLPGSLDSAKVSGKIVVCVRGENARMEKGRVVKEAGGAGMILCNDASTGDDVVADPHLIAAAHCSYSQCVKLLDYLQSTDQGAALRPENLNYPSIAVPCLAGSTTVKRRVKNVGAPSCRYTVKVAEPKGVKVTVLPNELSFGSIGEEKEFTVKLDVYDSAAAADYVFGSIEWSDGTHRVRSPIVARTKCG
;
A
#
# COMPACT_ATOMS: atom_id res chain seq x y z
N MET A 1 0.47 -9.72 2.24
CA MET A 1 1.69 -8.93 2.00
C MET A 1 1.45 -8.22 0.69
N TYR A 2 1.35 -6.90 0.67
CA TYR A 2 1.31 -6.13 -0.58
C TYR A 2 2.74 -5.78 -0.92
N MET A 3 3.35 -6.46 -1.88
CA MET A 3 4.65 -6.12 -2.45
C MET A 3 4.41 -5.71 -3.89
N GLY A 4 4.42 -4.41 -4.14
CA GLY A 4 4.45 -3.88 -5.49
C GLY A 4 5.83 -3.34 -5.83
N GLN A 5 6.19 -3.41 -7.10
CA GLN A 5 7.39 -2.74 -7.63
C GLN A 5 6.98 -1.50 -8.43
N SER A 6 7.78 -0.45 -8.35
CA SER A 6 7.51 0.84 -8.99
C SER A 6 8.79 1.41 -9.59
N LEU A 7 8.70 1.83 -10.85
CA LEU A 7 9.70 2.64 -11.55
C LEU A 7 8.92 3.76 -12.27
N ALA A 8 9.03 5.00 -11.80
CA ALA A 8 8.37 6.14 -12.42
C ALA A 8 9.27 7.38 -12.38
N ASP A 9 9.20 8.18 -13.44
CA ASP A 9 9.90 9.47 -13.57
C ASP A 9 9.15 10.62 -12.87
N SER A 10 8.17 10.29 -12.03
CA SER A 10 7.35 11.25 -11.28
C SER A 10 6.93 10.68 -9.94
N THR A 11 6.85 11.56 -8.92
CA THR A 11 6.44 11.21 -7.56
C THR A 11 5.08 11.81 -7.23
N LEU A 12 4.25 11.07 -6.50
CA LEU A 12 3.00 11.61 -5.95
C LEU A 12 3.30 12.67 -4.87
N PRO A 13 2.44 13.69 -4.69
CA PRO A 13 2.58 14.66 -3.60
C PRO A 13 2.66 13.97 -2.24
N VAL A 14 3.71 14.26 -1.48
CA VAL A 14 3.93 13.65 -0.16
C VAL A 14 2.95 14.25 0.84
N GLY A 15 2.19 13.40 1.55
CA GLY A 15 1.30 13.83 2.63
C GLY A 15 -0.10 14.25 2.19
N THR A 16 -0.41 14.25 0.89
CA THR A 16 -1.79 14.44 0.39
C THR A 16 -2.40 13.09 0.03
N PRO A 17 -3.42 12.60 0.76
CA PRO A 17 -4.10 11.37 0.40
C PRO A 17 -4.83 11.55 -0.92
N LEU A 18 -4.50 10.72 -1.92
CA LEU A 18 -5.19 10.73 -3.20
C LEU A 18 -6.31 9.69 -3.20
N PRO A 19 -7.52 10.04 -3.67
CA PRO A 19 -8.59 9.06 -3.83
C PRO A 19 -8.19 8.05 -4.91
N MET A 20 -8.65 6.81 -4.75
CA MET A 20 -8.54 5.80 -5.81
C MET A 20 -9.88 5.59 -6.49
N ILE A 21 -9.82 5.11 -7.73
CA ILE A 21 -10.98 4.68 -8.49
C ILE A 21 -10.62 3.43 -9.28
N ARG A 22 -11.55 2.46 -9.35
CA ARG A 22 -11.38 1.28 -10.20
C ARG A 22 -11.61 1.69 -11.64
N GLY A 23 -10.84 1.15 -12.58
CA GLY A 23 -11.01 1.45 -14.00
C GLY A 23 -12.46 1.27 -14.48
N GLU A 24 -13.15 0.21 -14.06
CA GLU A 24 -14.57 -0.03 -14.41
C GLU A 24 -15.54 1.04 -13.89
N ASP A 25 -15.24 1.66 -12.74
CA ASP A 25 -16.05 2.73 -12.15
C ASP A 25 -15.77 4.08 -12.83
N ALA A 26 -14.61 4.19 -13.49
CA ALA A 26 -14.14 5.36 -14.23
C ALA A 26 -14.52 5.32 -15.73
N ASN A 27 -15.52 4.52 -16.11
CA ASN A 27 -15.86 4.30 -17.51
C ASN A 27 -16.41 5.56 -18.21
N ALA A 28 -15.91 5.84 -19.41
CA ALA A 28 -16.43 6.85 -20.33
C ALA A 28 -17.80 6.44 -20.88
N ALA A 29 -18.60 7.44 -21.28
CA ALA A 29 -19.94 7.21 -21.79
C ALA A 29 -19.92 6.28 -23.02
N ASN A 30 -20.82 5.30 -23.03
CA ASN A 30 -20.99 4.32 -24.12
C ASN A 30 -19.78 3.40 -24.39
N ILE A 31 -18.82 3.32 -23.47
CA ILE A 31 -17.72 2.35 -23.55
C ILE A 31 -18.08 1.11 -22.70
N PRO A 32 -17.71 -0.12 -23.11
CA PRO A 32 -17.84 -1.28 -22.24
C PRO A 32 -16.98 -1.15 -20.98
N THR A 33 -17.53 -1.45 -19.80
CA THR A 33 -16.80 -1.35 -18.52
C THR A 33 -15.52 -2.19 -18.50
N ALA A 34 -15.52 -3.34 -19.18
CA ALA A 34 -14.34 -4.21 -19.31
C ALA A 34 -13.13 -3.48 -19.94
N ASN A 35 -13.37 -2.58 -20.90
CA ASN A 35 -12.30 -1.78 -21.52
C ASN A 35 -11.67 -0.84 -20.49
N SER A 36 -12.50 -0.30 -19.60
CA SER A 36 -12.08 0.62 -18.55
C SER A 36 -11.40 -0.09 -17.39
N SER A 37 -11.82 -1.32 -17.03
CA SER A 37 -11.06 -2.19 -16.12
C SER A 37 -9.63 -2.41 -16.62
N LEU A 38 -9.45 -2.53 -17.93
CA LEU A 38 -8.16 -2.70 -18.57
C LEU A 38 -7.44 -1.38 -18.87
N CYS A 39 -8.07 -0.22 -18.62
CA CYS A 39 -7.52 1.09 -18.98
C CYS A 39 -7.08 1.15 -20.46
N LEU A 40 -7.97 0.70 -21.35
CA LEU A 40 -7.76 0.79 -22.79
C LEU A 40 -7.81 2.25 -23.28
N PRO A 41 -7.13 2.59 -24.38
CA PRO A 41 -7.20 3.94 -24.95
C PRO A 41 -8.65 4.41 -25.16
N GLY A 42 -8.96 5.63 -24.69
CA GLY A 42 -10.29 6.24 -24.81
C GLY A 42 -11.36 5.66 -23.88
N SER A 43 -11.03 4.71 -23.00
CA SER A 43 -12.04 4.06 -22.16
C SER A 43 -12.37 4.84 -20.88
N LEU A 44 -11.43 5.65 -20.38
CA LEU A 44 -11.56 6.35 -19.11
C LEU A 44 -12.22 7.72 -19.25
N ASP A 45 -13.17 8.02 -18.38
CA ASP A 45 -13.76 9.34 -18.21
C ASP A 45 -12.81 10.24 -17.42
N SER A 46 -12.26 11.26 -18.07
CA SER A 46 -11.31 12.19 -17.46
C SER A 46 -11.88 12.92 -16.24
N ALA A 47 -13.19 13.20 -16.19
CA ALA A 47 -13.81 13.86 -15.04
C ALA A 47 -13.83 12.96 -13.79
N LYS A 48 -13.90 11.64 -13.98
CA LYS A 48 -13.87 10.67 -12.88
C LYS A 48 -12.44 10.36 -12.43
N VAL A 49 -11.47 10.42 -13.34
CA VAL A 49 -10.08 10.03 -13.14
C VAL A 49 -9.19 11.17 -12.65
N SER A 50 -9.50 12.41 -12.99
CA SER A 50 -8.63 13.56 -12.71
C SER A 50 -8.20 13.63 -11.24
N GLY A 51 -6.89 13.65 -10.99
CA GLY A 51 -6.30 13.73 -9.65
C GLY A 51 -6.40 12.45 -8.81
N LYS A 52 -6.85 11.33 -9.37
CA LYS A 52 -7.02 10.05 -8.66
C LYS A 52 -5.94 9.04 -9.01
N ILE A 53 -5.74 8.05 -8.14
CA ILE A 53 -4.99 6.84 -8.47
C ILE A 53 -5.95 5.84 -9.13
N VAL A 54 -5.69 5.46 -10.37
CA VAL A 54 -6.56 4.54 -11.12
C VAL A 54 -6.07 3.11 -10.95
N VAL A 55 -6.97 2.20 -10.56
CA VAL A 55 -6.67 0.76 -10.47
C VAL A 55 -7.06 0.09 -11.80
N CYS A 56 -6.05 -0.33 -12.55
CA CYS A 56 -6.19 -1.02 -13.83
C CYS A 56 -5.82 -2.50 -13.66
N VAL A 57 -6.45 -3.39 -14.43
CA VAL A 57 -6.14 -4.83 -14.43
C VAL A 57 -5.30 -5.18 -15.67
N ARG A 58 -4.41 -6.16 -15.54
CA ARG A 58 -3.66 -6.75 -16.66
C ARG A 58 -4.61 -7.43 -17.65
N GLY A 59 -4.14 -7.54 -18.88
CA GLY A 59 -4.88 -8.19 -19.94
C GLY A 59 -4.41 -7.73 -21.31
N GLU A 60 -5.38 -7.49 -22.18
CA GLU A 60 -5.26 -7.27 -23.62
C GLU A 60 -4.12 -6.34 -24.06
N ASN A 61 -4.02 -5.15 -23.47
CA ASN A 61 -3.00 -4.18 -23.85
C ASN A 61 -1.78 -4.16 -22.91
N ALA A 62 -0.68 -3.59 -23.41
CA ALA A 62 0.59 -3.56 -22.70
C ALA A 62 0.49 -2.86 -21.34
N ARG A 63 1.17 -3.41 -20.33
CA ARG A 63 1.24 -2.86 -18.98
C ARG A 63 1.63 -1.38 -19.00
N MET A 64 2.69 -1.06 -19.73
CA MET A 64 3.18 0.30 -20.03
C MET A 64 2.10 1.25 -20.55
N GLU A 65 1.32 0.80 -21.53
CA GLU A 65 0.33 1.63 -22.22
C GLU A 65 -0.78 2.06 -21.28
N LYS A 66 -1.21 1.20 -20.36
CA LYS A 66 -2.21 1.54 -19.34
C LYS A 66 -1.79 2.77 -18.54
N GLY A 67 -0.51 2.87 -18.19
CA GLY A 67 0.05 4.04 -17.50
C GLY A 67 -0.03 5.32 -18.34
N ARG A 68 0.18 5.22 -19.67
CA ARG A 68 -0.03 6.34 -20.60
C ARG A 68 -1.49 6.76 -20.65
N VAL A 69 -2.42 5.81 -20.78
CA VAL A 69 -3.87 6.07 -20.82
C VAL A 69 -4.35 6.77 -19.54
N VAL A 70 -3.91 6.30 -18.37
CA VAL A 70 -4.26 6.93 -17.08
C VAL A 70 -3.72 8.36 -17.01
N LYS A 71 -2.48 8.59 -17.48
CA LYS A 71 -1.88 9.93 -17.53
C LYS A 71 -2.65 10.86 -18.46
N GLU A 72 -3.02 10.40 -19.65
CA GLU A 72 -3.80 11.16 -20.63
C GLU A 72 -5.21 11.49 -20.11
N ALA A 73 -5.81 10.61 -19.32
CA ALA A 73 -7.08 10.86 -18.65
C ALA A 73 -6.97 11.80 -17.42
N GLY A 74 -5.76 12.28 -17.08
CA GLY A 74 -5.52 13.20 -15.97
C GLY A 74 -5.35 12.53 -14.59
N GLY A 75 -5.14 11.21 -14.56
CA GLY A 75 -4.88 10.49 -13.32
C GLY A 75 -3.60 10.99 -12.65
N ALA A 76 -3.54 10.90 -11.33
CA ALA A 76 -2.37 11.23 -10.53
C ALA A 76 -1.40 10.05 -10.40
N GLY A 77 -1.92 8.82 -10.44
CA GLY A 77 -1.13 7.59 -10.38
C GLY A 77 -1.90 6.37 -10.87
N MET A 78 -1.24 5.22 -10.93
CA MET A 78 -1.84 3.96 -11.33
C MET A 78 -1.47 2.83 -10.36
N ILE A 79 -2.41 1.93 -10.08
CA ILE A 79 -2.10 0.60 -9.57
C ILE A 79 -2.41 -0.39 -10.68
N LEU A 80 -1.40 -1.12 -11.13
CA LEU A 80 -1.60 -2.20 -12.09
C LEU A 80 -1.79 -3.51 -11.33
N CYS A 81 -2.92 -4.16 -11.56
CA CYS A 81 -3.30 -5.38 -10.90
C CYS A 81 -3.17 -6.60 -11.80
N ASN A 82 -2.50 -7.65 -11.33
CA ASN A 82 -2.61 -8.95 -11.96
C ASN A 82 -4.05 -9.48 -11.87
N ASP A 83 -4.45 -10.19 -12.91
CA ASP A 83 -5.65 -11.02 -12.93
C ASP A 83 -5.32 -12.45 -12.48
N ALA A 84 -6.34 -13.31 -12.35
CA ALA A 84 -6.16 -14.67 -11.88
C ALA A 84 -5.21 -15.49 -12.78
N SER A 85 -5.17 -15.20 -14.08
CA SER A 85 -4.31 -15.92 -15.03
C SER A 85 -2.82 -15.55 -14.90
N THR A 86 -2.51 -14.34 -14.42
CA THR A 86 -1.14 -13.86 -14.22
C THR A 86 -0.62 -14.03 -12.80
N GLY A 87 -1.46 -14.50 -11.87
CA GLY A 87 -1.04 -14.96 -10.55
C GLY A 87 -0.33 -13.90 -9.72
N ASP A 88 0.65 -14.33 -8.91
CA ASP A 88 1.32 -13.44 -7.95
C ASP A 88 2.66 -12.85 -8.45
N ASP A 89 3.02 -13.08 -9.71
CA ASP A 89 4.27 -12.57 -10.30
C ASP A 89 4.18 -11.08 -10.62
N VAL A 90 5.07 -10.28 -10.00
CA VAL A 90 5.17 -8.83 -10.24
C VAL A 90 6.42 -8.50 -11.03
N VAL A 91 6.29 -7.55 -11.97
CA VAL A 91 7.39 -7.07 -12.82
C VAL A 91 7.47 -5.54 -12.70
N ALA A 92 8.66 -5.01 -12.42
CA ALA A 92 8.91 -3.57 -12.45
C ALA A 92 9.01 -3.06 -13.88
N ASP A 93 7.88 -2.63 -14.43
CA ASP A 93 7.87 -1.87 -15.67
C ASP A 93 8.04 -0.36 -15.36
N PRO A 94 8.77 0.39 -16.20
CA PRO A 94 8.76 1.84 -16.11
C PRO A 94 7.36 2.38 -16.44
N HIS A 95 6.86 3.44 -15.82
CA HIS A 95 5.60 4.06 -16.27
C HIS A 95 5.78 5.57 -16.42
N LEU A 96 5.02 6.16 -17.35
CA LEU A 96 4.99 7.62 -17.56
C LEU A 96 4.36 8.40 -16.39
N ILE A 97 3.81 7.67 -15.42
CA ILE A 97 3.14 8.15 -14.22
C ILE A 97 3.57 7.28 -13.03
N ALA A 98 3.49 7.79 -11.81
CA ALA A 98 3.67 7.01 -10.59
C ALA A 98 2.77 5.77 -10.62
N ALA A 99 3.37 4.58 -10.70
CA ALA A 99 2.64 3.33 -10.81
C ALA A 99 3.22 2.24 -9.91
N ALA A 100 2.35 1.43 -9.31
CA ALA A 100 2.74 0.23 -8.56
C ALA A 100 2.09 -1.00 -9.18
N HIS A 101 2.88 -2.04 -9.43
CA HIS A 101 2.38 -3.33 -9.92
C HIS A 101 2.10 -4.27 -8.75
N CYS A 102 0.84 -4.65 -8.54
CA CYS A 102 0.38 -5.51 -7.46
C CYS A 102 0.02 -6.92 -7.96
N SER A 103 0.30 -7.91 -7.12
CA SER A 103 0.03 -9.33 -7.36
C SER A 103 -1.48 -9.64 -7.34
N TYR A 104 -1.93 -10.78 -7.88
CA TYR A 104 -3.36 -11.11 -7.91
C TYR A 104 -3.96 -11.17 -6.50
N SER A 105 -3.30 -11.88 -5.57
CA SER A 105 -3.78 -12.04 -4.19
C SER A 105 -3.84 -10.71 -3.41
N GLN A 106 -3.02 -9.74 -3.82
CA GLN A 106 -3.03 -8.39 -3.31
C GLN A 106 -4.20 -7.60 -3.91
N CYS A 107 -4.35 -7.66 -5.22
CA CYS A 107 -5.39 -6.92 -5.93
C CYS A 107 -6.80 -7.31 -5.54
N VAL A 108 -7.07 -8.59 -5.28
CA VAL A 108 -8.36 -9.02 -4.72
C VAL A 108 -8.68 -8.23 -3.44
N LYS A 109 -7.74 -8.19 -2.49
CA LYS A 109 -7.93 -7.48 -1.22
C LYS A 109 -8.03 -5.96 -1.39
N LEU A 110 -7.33 -5.38 -2.36
CA LEU A 110 -7.45 -3.96 -2.71
C LEU A 110 -8.83 -3.65 -3.28
N LEU A 111 -9.32 -4.47 -4.20
CA LEU A 111 -10.63 -4.30 -4.83
C LEU A 111 -11.76 -4.50 -3.82
N ASP A 112 -11.66 -5.50 -2.93
CA ASP A 112 -12.59 -5.69 -1.81
C ASP A 112 -12.65 -4.45 -0.91
N TYR A 113 -11.50 -3.86 -0.58
CA TYR A 113 -11.42 -2.63 0.19
C TYR A 113 -12.14 -1.47 -0.49
N LEU A 114 -11.91 -1.28 -1.81
CA LEU A 114 -12.54 -0.23 -2.60
C LEU A 114 -14.06 -0.41 -2.76
N GLN A 115 -14.56 -1.65 -2.70
CA GLN A 115 -15.99 -1.95 -2.74
C GLN A 115 -16.66 -1.79 -1.36
N SER A 116 -15.95 -2.09 -0.27
CA SER A 116 -16.47 -2.02 1.10
C SER A 116 -16.51 -0.61 1.70
N THR A 117 -15.85 0.35 1.06
CA THR A 117 -15.83 1.75 1.48
C THR A 117 -16.58 2.56 0.45
N ASP A 118 -17.61 3.32 0.86
CA ASP A 118 -18.23 4.31 -0.02
C ASP A 118 -17.12 5.15 -0.66
N GLN A 119 -17.13 5.19 -2.00
CA GLN A 119 -16.01 5.58 -2.86
C GLN A 119 -15.05 6.62 -2.26
N GLY A 120 -13.76 6.24 -2.18
CA GLY A 120 -12.66 7.21 -2.07
C GLY A 120 -12.03 7.36 -0.69
N ALA A 121 -12.08 6.34 0.18
CA ALA A 121 -11.13 6.28 1.30
C ALA A 121 -9.71 6.17 0.72
N ALA A 122 -9.01 7.30 0.66
CA ALA A 122 -7.63 7.37 0.22
C ALA A 122 -6.80 6.34 1.00
N LEU A 123 -6.28 5.32 0.30
CA LEU A 123 -5.36 4.36 0.89
C LEU A 123 -4.14 5.17 1.29
N ARG A 124 -3.99 5.35 2.59
CA ARG A 124 -2.75 5.88 3.09
C ARG A 124 -1.70 4.77 2.97
N PRO A 125 -0.56 4.98 2.28
CA PRO A 125 0.45 3.94 2.07
C PRO A 125 0.88 3.26 3.38
N GLU A 126 0.84 3.97 4.51
CA GLU A 126 1.15 3.44 5.83
C GLU A 126 0.22 2.29 6.28
N ASN A 127 -1.02 2.21 5.75
CA ASN A 127 -2.00 1.17 6.07
C ASN A 127 -1.86 -0.09 5.21
N LEU A 128 -0.99 -0.08 4.19
CA LEU A 128 -0.67 -1.29 3.44
C LEU A 128 0.02 -2.31 4.35
N ASN A 129 -0.34 -3.58 4.17
CA ASN A 129 0.32 -4.67 4.89
C ASN A 129 1.69 -5.00 4.26
N TYR A 130 2.62 -4.06 4.43
CA TYR A 130 4.01 -4.08 3.96
C TYR A 130 4.96 -4.45 5.11
N PRO A 131 6.08 -5.16 4.86
CA PRO A 131 7.08 -5.51 5.89
C PRO A 131 7.85 -4.32 6.49
N SER A 132 7.53 -3.08 6.09
CA SER A 132 8.05 -1.84 6.66
C SER A 132 6.93 -0.85 6.96
N ILE A 133 7.24 0.15 7.77
CA ILE A 133 6.32 1.21 8.18
C ILE A 133 6.94 2.54 7.78
N ALA A 134 6.31 3.25 6.84
CA ALA A 134 6.73 4.58 6.43
C ALA A 134 5.62 5.59 6.71
N VAL A 135 5.91 6.60 7.51
CA VAL A 135 5.00 7.70 7.84
C VAL A 135 5.68 9.03 7.46
N PRO A 136 5.70 9.40 6.17
CA PRO A 136 6.46 10.55 5.67
C PRO A 136 5.88 11.92 6.06
N CYS A 137 4.70 11.92 6.68
CA CYS A 137 4.00 13.10 7.19
C CYS A 137 3.28 12.70 8.49
N LEU A 138 4.01 12.67 9.62
CA LEU A 138 3.49 12.30 10.93
C LEU A 138 2.95 13.53 11.67
N ALA A 139 1.64 13.76 11.54
CA ALA A 139 0.94 14.86 12.22
C ALA A 139 0.52 14.46 13.64
N GLY A 140 1.45 14.54 14.60
CA GLY A 140 1.19 14.30 16.02
C GLY A 140 1.08 12.82 16.41
N SER A 141 0.14 12.08 15.83
CA SER A 141 -0.02 10.65 16.08
C SER A 141 -0.61 9.91 14.87
N THR A 142 -0.22 8.67 14.67
CA THR A 142 -0.89 7.75 13.74
C THR A 142 -0.85 6.33 14.25
N THR A 143 -1.82 5.50 13.83
CA THR A 143 -1.83 4.07 14.11
C THR A 143 -1.93 3.32 12.80
N VAL A 144 -0.99 2.40 12.58
CA VAL A 144 -0.99 1.50 11.42
C VAL A 144 -1.35 0.09 11.86
N LYS A 145 -2.09 -0.63 11.02
CA LYS A 145 -2.44 -2.04 11.23
C LYS A 145 -1.54 -2.93 10.36
N ARG A 146 -1.11 -4.06 10.91
CA ARG A 146 -0.36 -5.10 10.19
C ARG A 146 -0.98 -6.46 10.46
N ARG A 147 -0.83 -7.35 9.48
CA ARG A 147 -1.30 -8.72 9.52
C ARG A 147 -0.15 -9.65 9.13
N VAL A 148 0.16 -10.60 9.99
CA VAL A 148 1.23 -11.57 9.80
C VAL A 148 0.67 -12.98 9.76
N LYS A 149 1.31 -13.83 8.97
CA LYS A 149 0.95 -15.24 8.80
C LYS A 149 2.11 -16.10 9.28
N ASN A 150 1.82 -17.10 10.11
CA ASN A 150 2.82 -18.09 10.47
C ASN A 150 3.15 -18.97 9.27
N VAL A 151 4.43 -19.08 8.94
CA VAL A 151 4.96 -19.96 7.88
C VAL A 151 5.91 -21.03 8.44
N GLY A 152 6.16 -21.01 9.75
CA GLY A 152 7.00 -21.95 10.47
C GLY A 152 6.17 -22.97 11.26
N ALA A 153 6.82 -23.62 12.23
CA ALA A 153 6.20 -24.64 13.07
C ALA A 153 4.96 -24.11 13.84
N PRO A 154 4.02 -25.01 14.21
CA PRO A 154 2.91 -24.67 15.10
C PRO A 154 3.40 -24.41 16.53
N SER A 155 2.54 -23.80 17.36
CA SER A 155 2.78 -23.52 18.78
C SER A 155 3.96 -22.58 19.05
N CYS A 156 4.11 -21.53 18.23
CA CYS A 156 5.14 -20.51 18.40
C CYS A 156 4.57 -19.24 19.04
N ARG A 157 5.36 -18.62 19.92
CA ARG A 157 5.03 -17.37 20.61
C ARG A 157 6.11 -16.33 20.31
N TYR A 158 5.71 -15.22 19.72
CA TYR A 158 6.59 -14.12 19.38
C TYR A 158 6.34 -12.95 20.31
N THR A 159 7.41 -12.38 20.87
CA THR A 159 7.37 -11.11 21.62
C THR A 159 7.99 -10.00 20.79
N VAL A 160 7.47 -8.78 20.91
CA VAL A 160 7.99 -7.63 20.15
C VAL A 160 9.03 -6.86 20.94
N LYS A 161 10.12 -6.50 20.28
CA LYS A 161 11.07 -5.47 20.70
C LYS A 161 10.92 -4.25 19.82
N VAL A 162 11.04 -3.08 20.42
CA VAL A 162 10.86 -1.80 19.75
C VAL A 162 12.14 -0.98 19.88
N ALA A 163 12.68 -0.54 18.75
CA ALA A 163 13.68 0.50 18.65
C ALA A 163 13.00 1.78 18.16
N GLU A 164 12.78 2.72 19.06
CA GLU A 164 12.00 3.93 18.78
C GLU A 164 12.78 4.90 17.88
N PRO A 165 12.16 5.49 16.84
CA PRO A 165 12.72 6.63 16.14
C PRO A 165 12.88 7.81 17.10
N LYS A 166 13.91 8.63 16.87
CA LYS A 166 14.14 9.84 17.66
C LYS A 166 12.89 10.76 17.63
N GLY A 167 12.44 11.22 18.79
CA GLY A 167 11.28 12.12 18.92
C GLY A 167 9.90 11.46 18.73
N VAL A 168 9.84 10.14 18.50
CA VAL A 168 8.59 9.40 18.25
C VAL A 168 8.49 8.18 19.16
N LYS A 169 7.45 8.13 19.99
CA LYS A 169 7.09 6.97 20.82
C LYS A 169 6.42 5.92 19.95
N VAL A 170 6.78 4.65 20.12
CA VAL A 170 6.18 3.55 19.35
C VAL A 170 5.55 2.54 20.30
N THR A 171 4.25 2.32 20.15
CA THR A 171 3.47 1.36 20.94
C THR A 171 2.91 0.26 20.04
N VAL A 172 3.13 -1.01 20.39
CA VAL A 172 2.66 -2.17 19.61
C VAL A 172 1.63 -2.95 20.43
N LEU A 173 0.46 -3.23 19.84
CA LEU A 173 -0.62 -3.98 20.49
C LEU A 173 -1.21 -5.07 19.56
N PRO A 174 -1.31 -6.33 20.02
CA PRO A 174 -0.70 -6.85 21.25
C PRO A 174 0.83 -6.81 21.19
N ASN A 175 1.52 -6.89 22.33
CA ASN A 175 2.99 -6.98 22.38
C ASN A 175 3.50 -8.43 22.23
N GLU A 176 2.58 -9.38 22.10
CA GLU A 176 2.84 -10.80 21.92
C GLU A 176 1.86 -11.42 20.92
N LEU A 177 2.36 -12.31 20.06
CA LEU A 177 1.57 -13.07 19.10
C LEU A 177 1.82 -14.56 19.28
N SER A 178 0.75 -15.32 19.55
CA SER A 178 0.80 -16.78 19.64
C SER A 178 0.11 -17.40 18.44
N PHE A 179 0.78 -18.35 17.78
CA PHE A 179 0.28 -19.10 16.63
C PHE A 179 0.21 -20.58 16.97
N GLY A 180 -0.98 -21.17 16.91
CA GLY A 180 -1.22 -22.59 17.18
C GLY A 180 -1.03 -23.48 15.95
N SER A 181 -1.13 -22.94 14.74
CA SER A 181 -1.01 -23.71 13.51
C SER A 181 -0.19 -23.01 12.42
N ILE A 182 0.32 -23.80 11.47
CA ILE A 182 0.94 -23.27 10.25
C ILE A 182 -0.15 -22.58 9.43
N GLY A 183 0.14 -21.39 8.94
CA GLY A 183 -0.77 -20.60 8.12
C GLY A 183 -1.79 -19.77 8.90
N GLU A 184 -1.80 -19.84 10.23
CA GLU A 184 -2.61 -18.96 11.06
C GLU A 184 -2.17 -17.50 10.87
N GLU A 185 -3.15 -16.60 10.74
CA GLU A 185 -2.93 -15.16 10.62
C GLU A 185 -3.30 -14.45 11.93
N LYS A 186 -2.49 -13.45 12.31
CA LYS A 186 -2.77 -12.55 13.42
C LYS A 186 -2.61 -11.09 12.98
N GLU A 187 -3.36 -10.21 13.64
CA GLU A 187 -3.22 -8.77 13.45
C GLU A 187 -2.55 -8.13 14.66
N PHE A 188 -1.79 -7.06 14.41
CA PHE A 188 -1.30 -6.15 15.43
C PHE A 188 -1.35 -4.71 14.91
N THR A 189 -1.29 -3.78 15.85
CA THR A 189 -1.28 -2.34 15.58
C THR A 189 0.03 -1.73 16.05
N VAL A 190 0.50 -0.71 15.35
CA VAL A 190 1.67 0.08 15.71
C VAL A 190 1.24 1.54 15.76
N LYS A 191 1.24 2.12 16.95
CA LYS A 191 0.95 3.53 17.18
C LYS A 191 2.25 4.31 17.28
N LEU A 192 2.37 5.37 16.49
CA LEU A 192 3.47 6.32 16.52
C LEU A 192 2.94 7.63 17.11
N ASP A 193 3.51 8.08 18.23
CA ASP A 193 3.14 9.32 18.91
C ASP A 193 4.35 10.25 18.99
N VAL A 194 4.24 11.47 18.46
CA VAL A 194 5.32 12.46 18.50
C VAL A 194 5.39 13.06 19.90
N TYR A 195 6.55 12.96 20.55
CA TYR A 195 6.82 13.63 21.82
C TYR A 195 7.83 14.78 21.68
N ASP A 196 8.63 14.79 20.61
CA ASP A 196 9.56 15.87 20.29
C ASP A 196 9.55 16.08 18.77
N SER A 197 8.77 17.08 18.33
CA SER A 197 8.57 17.38 16.92
C SER A 197 9.81 17.97 16.24
N ALA A 198 10.68 18.64 17.00
CA ALA A 198 11.91 19.22 16.49
C ALA A 198 12.96 18.13 16.23
N ALA A 199 13.06 17.15 17.14
CA ALA A 199 13.94 15.99 16.94
C ALA A 199 13.50 15.08 15.79
N ALA A 200 12.20 15.07 15.46
CA ALA A 200 11.60 14.32 14.35
C ALA A 200 11.29 15.20 13.12
N ALA A 201 11.89 16.40 13.02
CA ALA A 201 11.66 17.32 11.92
C ALA A 201 12.06 16.73 10.55
N ASP A 202 13.18 16.02 10.52
CA ASP A 202 13.66 15.26 9.36
C ASP A 202 13.37 13.76 9.53
N TYR A 203 13.76 12.95 8.54
CA TYR A 203 13.59 11.51 8.60
C TYR A 203 14.30 10.88 9.80
N VAL A 204 13.51 10.25 10.65
CA VAL A 204 13.96 9.45 11.80
C VAL A 204 13.64 7.98 11.57
N PHE A 205 14.53 7.12 12.07
CA PHE A 205 14.49 5.68 11.80
C PHE A 205 14.40 4.88 13.09
N GLY A 206 13.63 3.79 13.04
CA GLY A 206 13.49 2.83 14.11
C GLY A 206 13.11 1.46 13.56
N SER A 207 12.64 0.57 14.41
CA SER A 207 12.11 -0.73 13.99
C SER A 207 11.29 -1.41 15.07
N ILE A 208 10.43 -2.32 14.64
CA ILE A 208 9.92 -3.40 15.50
C ILE A 208 10.58 -4.72 15.10
N GLU A 209 10.81 -5.60 16.06
CA GLU A 209 11.33 -6.95 15.82
C GLU A 209 10.51 -7.95 16.64
N TRP A 210 9.86 -8.89 15.97
CA TRP A 210 9.19 -10.02 16.58
C TRP A 210 10.19 -11.18 16.71
N SER A 211 10.28 -11.80 17.89
CA SER A 211 11.13 -12.98 18.10
C SER A 211 10.50 -14.02 19.01
N ASP A 212 10.69 -15.29 18.65
CA ASP A 212 10.38 -16.49 19.44
C ASP A 212 11.65 -17.11 20.07
N GLY A 213 12.77 -16.38 20.03
CA GLY A 213 14.09 -16.85 20.46
C GLY A 213 14.93 -17.50 19.34
N THR A 214 14.30 -18.01 18.28
CA THR A 214 14.97 -18.65 17.13
C THR A 214 14.88 -17.77 15.88
N HIS A 215 13.67 -17.39 15.52
CA HIS A 215 13.37 -16.51 14.41
C HIS A 215 13.38 -15.05 14.86
N ARG A 216 13.75 -14.16 13.93
CA ARG A 216 13.68 -12.71 14.10
C ARG A 216 13.05 -12.09 12.88
N VAL A 217 11.89 -11.46 13.06
CA VAL A 217 11.14 -10.79 11.99
C VAL A 217 11.15 -9.31 12.28
N ARG A 218 12.01 -8.59 11.55
CA ARG A 218 12.23 -7.15 11.74
C ARG A 218 11.50 -6.32 10.68
N SER A 219 10.75 -5.32 11.14
CA SER A 219 10.13 -4.30 10.30
C SER A 219 10.74 -2.92 10.59
N PRO A 220 11.46 -2.31 9.63
CA PRO A 220 11.95 -0.93 9.75
C PRO A 220 10.79 0.07 9.86
N ILE A 221 11.00 1.12 10.65
CA ILE A 221 10.14 2.29 10.76
C ILE A 221 10.90 3.50 10.24
N VAL A 222 10.27 4.30 9.38
CA VAL A 222 10.72 5.65 9.01
C VAL A 222 9.59 6.64 9.20
N ALA A 223 9.86 7.77 9.84
CA ALA A 223 8.88 8.83 10.07
C ALA A 223 9.52 10.23 9.97
N ARG A 224 8.74 11.26 9.72
CA ARG A 224 9.11 12.67 9.89
C ARG A 224 7.88 13.53 10.15
N THR A 225 8.03 14.63 10.86
CA THR A 225 6.92 15.55 11.20
C THR A 225 6.70 16.61 10.13
N LYS A 226 7.74 17.01 9.39
CA LYS A 226 7.60 17.96 8.27
C LYS A 226 7.02 17.27 7.04
N CYS A 227 5.91 17.81 6.55
CA CYS A 227 5.27 17.39 5.32
C CYS A 227 5.68 18.37 4.20
N GLY A 228 6.41 17.88 3.21
CA GLY A 228 7.00 18.70 2.13
C GLY A 228 8.00 17.91 1.31
#